data_AF-A0A086A2F9-F1
#
_entry.id   AF-A0A086A2F9-F1
#
_cell.length_a   1.000
_cell.length_b   1.000
_cell.length_c   1.000
_cell.angle_alpha   90.00
_cell.angle_beta   90.00
_cell.angle_gamma   90.00
#
_symmetry.space_group_name_H-M   'P 1'
#
loop_
_entity.id
_entity.type
_entity.pdbx_description
1 polymer ?
#
loop_
_entity_poly.entity_id
_entity_poly.type
_entity_poly.pdbx_seq_one_letter_code
_entity_poly.pdbx_strand_id
1 'polypeptide(L)' 'MKQNTAKKPAKTCYNHIGGKLGTLLLEEFVNKGWIAKEQPDAKHFYITDEGIKGFTTLGIDLSQIQSEAL' A
#
# COMPACT_ATOMS: atom_id res chain seq x y z
N MET A 1 15.73 7.97 32.33
CA MET A 1 15.58 6.93 31.30
C MET A 1 16.11 7.43 29.97
N LYS A 2 17.11 6.77 29.37
CA LYS A 2 17.52 7.05 27.98
C LYS A 2 16.42 6.49 27.07
N GLN A 3 15.70 7.37 26.38
CA GLN A 3 14.80 6.97 25.30
C GLN A 3 15.65 6.36 24.20
N ASN A 4 15.81 5.04 24.22
CA ASN A 4 16.41 4.32 23.12
C ASN A 4 15.33 4.22 22.03
N THR A 5 15.09 5.32 21.31
CA THR A 5 14.21 5.32 20.13
C THR A 5 14.96 4.58 19.03
N ALA A 6 14.99 3.25 19.13
CA ALA A 6 15.49 2.39 18.09
C ALA A 6 14.70 2.73 16.81
N LYS A 7 15.38 3.38 15.86
CA LYS A 7 14.78 3.76 14.58
C LYS A 7 14.28 2.47 13.91
N LYS A 8 12.99 2.41 13.58
CA LYS A 8 12.45 1.27 12.82
C LYS A 8 12.93 1.39 11.37
N PRO A 9 13.64 0.41 10.82
CA PRO A 9 14.16 0.51 9.46
C PRO A 9 13.01 0.41 8.44
N ALA A 10 12.93 1.39 7.54
CA ALA A 10 12.13 1.33 6.32
C ALA A 10 13.08 1.02 5.16
N LYS A 11 12.87 -0.11 4.48
CA LYS A 11 13.70 -0.48 3.32
C LYS A 11 13.00 -0.02 2.05
N THR A 12 13.77 0.47 1.10
CA THR A 12 13.30 0.70 -0.27
C THR A 12 13.76 -0.46 -1.15
N CYS A 13 12.93 -0.82 -2.12
CA CYS A 13 13.29 -1.71 -3.21
C CYS A 13 13.21 -0.86 -4.47
N TYR A 14 14.36 -0.51 -5.04
CA TYR A 14 14.45 0.50 -6.11
C TYR A 14 13.79 1.82 -5.70
N ASN A 15 12.65 2.16 -6.31
CA ASN A 15 11.88 3.38 -6.11
C ASN A 15 10.60 3.20 -5.28
N HIS A 16 10.38 2.03 -4.66
CA HIS A 16 9.20 1.79 -3.81
C HIS A 16 9.56 1.31 -2.41
N ILE A 17 8.61 1.43 -1.47
CA ILE A 17 8.76 0.92 -0.11
C ILE A 17 8.68 -0.61 -0.15
N GLY A 18 9.75 -1.26 0.30
CA GLY A 18 9.88 -2.71 0.34
C GLY A 18 10.14 -3.26 1.74
N GLY A 19 10.43 -4.55 1.82
CA GLY A 19 10.67 -5.24 3.09
C GLY A 19 9.44 -5.28 3.99
N LYS A 20 9.65 -5.43 5.31
CA LYS A 20 8.56 -5.65 6.28
C LYS A 20 7.55 -4.50 6.34
N LEU A 21 8.00 -3.25 6.13
CA LEU A 21 7.09 -2.11 6.09
C LEU A 21 6.14 -2.18 4.89
N GLY A 22 6.65 -2.49 3.70
CA GLY A 22 5.82 -2.67 2.51
C GLY A 22 4.80 -3.80 2.68
N THR A 23 5.20 -4.93 3.29
CA THR A 23 4.27 -6.03 3.61
C THR A 23 3.15 -5.58 4.56
N LEU A 24 3.49 -4.88 5.64
CA LEU A 24 2.48 -4.42 6.60
C LEU A 24 1.52 -3.38 5.99
N LEU A 25 2.01 -2.49 5.13
CA LEU A 25 1.16 -1.55 4.40
C LEU A 25 0.20 -2.28 3.46
N LEU A 26 0.68 -3.28 2.72
CA LEU A 26 -0.15 -4.11 1.86
C LEU A 26 -1.26 -4.81 2.67
N GLU A 27 -0.88 -5.49 3.77
CA GLU A 27 -1.83 -6.17 4.65
C GLU A 27 -2.88 -5.19 5.20
N GLU A 28 -2.47 -4.01 5.65
CA GLU A 28 -3.38 -2.99 6.18
C GLU A 28 -4.31 -2.44 5.09
N PHE A 29 -3.81 -2.18 3.87
CA PHE A 29 -4.66 -1.71 2.78
C PHE A 29 -5.67 -2.76 2.32
N VAL A 30 -5.32 -4.05 2.35
CA VAL A 30 -6.27 -5.14 2.11
C VAL A 30 -7.31 -5.23 3.23
N ASN A 31 -6.89 -5.17 4.50
CA ASN A 31 -7.80 -5.22 5.65
C ASN A 31 -8.76 -4.01 5.69
N LYS A 32 -8.28 -2.84 5.28
CA LYS A 32 -9.09 -1.64 5.10
C LYS A 32 -9.97 -1.68 3.84
N GLY A 33 -9.92 -2.75 3.05
CA GLY A 33 -10.68 -2.85 1.80
C GLY A 33 -10.25 -1.87 0.73
N TRP A 34 -9.10 -1.20 0.86
CA TRP A 34 -8.62 -0.19 -0.09
C TRP A 34 -8.10 -0.80 -1.38
N ILE A 35 -7.52 -1.98 -1.27
CA ILE A 35 -7.09 -2.78 -2.41
C ILE A 35 -7.66 -4.18 -2.28
N ALA A 36 -8.01 -4.77 -3.41
CA ALA A 36 -8.56 -6.11 -3.47
C ALA A 36 -8.00 -6.87 -4.67
N LYS A 37 -8.20 -8.18 -4.66
CA LYS A 37 -7.90 -9.06 -5.79
C LYS A 37 -9.21 -9.51 -6.40
N GLU A 38 -9.25 -9.70 -7.72
CA GLU A 38 -10.45 -10.24 -8.37
C GLU A 38 -10.68 -11.70 -7.98
N GLN A 39 -9.58 -12.43 -7.79
CA GLN A 39 -9.57 -13.82 -7.38
C GLN A 39 -8.46 -14.04 -6.35
N PRO A 40 -8.58 -15.03 -5.43
CA PRO A 40 -7.56 -15.29 -4.41
C PRO A 40 -6.14 -15.50 -4.99
N ASP A 41 -6.08 -16.17 -6.16
CA ASP A 41 -4.84 -16.47 -6.88
C ASP A 41 -4.37 -15.35 -7.82
N ALA A 42 -5.15 -14.26 -7.95
CA ALA A 42 -4.77 -13.16 -8.82
C ALA A 42 -3.45 -12.54 -8.35
N LYS A 43 -2.57 -12.29 -9.32
CA LYS A 43 -1.24 -11.68 -9.09
C LYS A 43 -1.33 -10.17 -8.90
N HIS A 44 -2.41 -9.56 -9.40
CA HIS A 44 -2.61 -8.13 -9.39
C HIS A 44 -3.67 -7.73 -8.36
N PHE A 45 -3.44 -6.60 -7.73
CA PHE A 45 -4.42 -5.92 -6.90
C PHE A 45 -5.02 -4.77 -7.70
N TYR A 46 -6.29 -4.49 -7.48
CA TYR A 46 -6.94 -3.28 -7.94
C TYR A 46 -7.32 -2.41 -6.75
N ILE A 47 -7.46 -1.11 -6.99
CA ILE A 47 -7.93 -0.14 -6.00
C ILE A 47 -9.45 -0.16 -6.02
N THR A 48 -10.06 -0.29 -4.84
CA THR A 48 -11.53 -0.26 -4.69
C THR A 48 -12.04 1.18 -4.58
N ASP A 49 -13.35 1.40 -4.67
CA ASP A 49 -13.95 2.71 -4.40
C ASP A 49 -13.62 3.27 -3.00
N GLU A 50 -13.51 2.39 -2.00
CA GLU A 50 -13.09 2.78 -0.66
C GLU A 50 -11.62 3.16 -0.62
N GLY A 51 -10.79 2.42 -1.37
CA GLY A 51 -9.38 2.74 -1.56
C GLY A 51 -9.15 4.07 -2.22
N ILE A 52 -9.94 4.43 -3.22
CA ILE A 52 -9.85 5.74 -3.87
C ILE A 52 -9.98 6.85 -2.83
N LYS A 53 -11.04 6.79 -2.01
CA LYS A 53 -11.27 7.78 -0.94
C LYS A 53 -10.15 7.76 0.10
N GLY A 54 -9.70 6.57 0.49
CA GLY A 54 -8.65 6.37 1.49
C GLY A 54 -7.30 6.95 1.06
N PHE A 55 -6.85 6.60 -0.14
CA PHE A 55 -5.60 7.10 -0.71
C PHE A 55 -5.66 8.60 -0.98
N THR A 56 -6.77 9.12 -1.51
CA THR A 56 -6.94 10.58 -1.68
C THR A 56 -6.90 11.31 -0.34
N THR A 57 -7.48 10.74 0.73
CA THR A 57 -7.40 11.32 2.09
C THR A 57 -5.98 11.32 2.64
N LEU A 58 -5.17 10.32 2.30
CA LEU A 58 -3.73 10.31 2.59
C LEU A 58 -2.92 11.31 1.76
N GLY A 59 -3.55 12.00 0.79
CA GLY A 59 -2.89 12.94 -0.12
C GLY A 59 -2.18 12.25 -1.30
N ILE A 60 -2.53 11.00 -1.60
CA ILE A 60 -2.00 10.28 -2.76
C ILE A 60 -2.86 10.61 -3.98
N ASP A 61 -2.23 11.16 -5.01
CA ASP A 61 -2.89 11.43 -6.28
C ASP A 61 -2.95 10.15 -7.13
N LEU A 62 -4.14 9.58 -7.25
CA LEU A 62 -4.36 8.34 -8.02
C LEU A 62 -4.40 8.57 -9.53
N SER A 63 -4.48 9.82 -10.00
CA SER A 63 -4.46 10.14 -11.44
C SER A 63 -3.11 9.82 -12.10
N GLN A 64 -2.07 9.64 -11.30
CA GLN A 64 -0.75 9.19 -11.75
C GLN A 64 -0.71 7.69 -12.13
N ILE A 65 -1.71 6.91 -11.73
CA ILE A 65 -1.82 5.49 -12.05
C ILE A 65 -2.66 5.37 -13.32
N GLN A 66 -2.05 4.92 -14.41
CA GLN A 66 -2.77 4.65 -15.65
C GLN A 66 -3.69 3.44 -15.45
N SER A 67 -4.91 3.54 -15.96
CA SER A 67 -5.81 2.39 -16.05
C SER A 67 -5.19 1.38 -17.02
N GLU A 68 -4.63 0.31 -16.48
CA GLU A 68 -4.17 -0.83 -17.28
C GLU A 68 -5.34 -1.82 -17.39
N ALA A 69 -5.62 -2.29 -18.60
CA ALA A 69 -6.56 -3.38 -18.80
C ALA A 69 -5.89 -4.66 -18.27
N LEU A 70 -6.18 -5.01 -17.02
CA LEU A 70 -5.77 -6.26 -16.37
C LEU A 70 -6.48 -7.47 -17.00
#